data_AF-A0A1G0M0T1-F1
#
_entry.id   AF-A0A1G0M0T1-F1
#
_cell.length_a   1.000
_cell.length_b   1.000
_cell.length_c   1.000
_cell.angle_alpha   90.00
_cell.angle_beta   90.00
_cell.angle_gamma   90.00
#
_symmetry.space_group_name_H-M   'P 1'
#
loop_
_entity.id
_entity.type
_entity.pdbx_description
1 polymer ?
#
loop_
_entity_poly.entity_id
_entity_poly.type
_entity_poly.pdbx_seq_one_letter_code
_entity_poly.pdbx_strand_id
1 'polypeptide(L)'
;MKQIIMIILAALLLPTMAPAAQVGKITALKGSVQFRVKNNIPYSTVKKGEAVNQGNWIKTGANGWVELTLEDKSRFTLANNTEFEVTKFLLTKSRREGAFNLTRGKLRASVVKLAGRQSGMTVRSGTAVAGIKGTEFLMMSEGPANVFFGNEGTVAVSADGKGGEQPLTVGTMTQNTRGLAPVETQKIESGTPIAEAKNIFDKITAAVPPAEWTDSGRISDIIARWNINHGHYLADAGKYNDALHVFQIALDLTKIAEIRADAHMERGAVYARFLNNPELALAEYLLVIEEYPKLPQAETALFSAAQTLVELGFADQARIRFEQYLDEYPAGKHRDNIETLMRNLGR
;
A
#
# COMPACT_ATOMS: atom_id res chain seq x y z
N MET A 1 35.73 -11.28 63.49
CA MET A 1 35.92 -10.24 62.44
C MET A 1 36.17 -10.81 61.03
N LYS A 2 35.55 -11.94 60.63
CA LYS A 2 35.73 -12.52 59.27
C LYS A 2 34.44 -12.90 58.53
N GLN A 3 33.27 -12.86 59.18
CA GLN A 3 31.99 -13.22 58.55
C GLN A 3 31.10 -12.03 58.15
N ILE A 4 31.40 -10.81 58.61
CA ILE A 4 30.60 -9.61 58.29
C ILE A 4 31.06 -8.95 56.97
N ILE A 5 32.26 -9.27 56.48
CA ILE A 5 32.81 -8.69 55.23
C ILE A 5 32.25 -9.38 53.96
N MET A 6 31.64 -10.56 54.09
CA MET A 6 31.21 -11.35 52.93
C MET A 6 29.75 -11.07 52.49
N ILE A 7 28.96 -10.34 53.28
CA ILE A 7 27.56 -10.00 52.95
C ILE A 7 27.45 -8.64 52.24
N ILE A 8 28.47 -7.78 52.32
CA ILE A 8 28.47 -6.47 51.63
C ILE A 8 28.88 -6.58 50.15
N LEU A 9 29.50 -7.69 49.72
CA LEU A 9 29.95 -7.86 48.33
C LEU A 9 28.89 -8.45 47.38
N ALA A 10 27.75 -8.91 47.90
CA ALA A 10 26.68 -9.50 47.10
C ALA A 10 25.58 -8.50 46.66
N ALA A 11 25.66 -7.23 47.10
CA ALA A 11 24.61 -6.23 46.87
C ALA A 11 24.78 -5.35 45.61
N LEU A 12 25.78 -5.60 44.76
CA LEU A 12 26.13 -4.67 43.67
C LEU A 12 26.11 -5.25 42.24
N LEU A 13 25.28 -6.27 41.99
CA LEU A 13 24.99 -6.75 40.63
C LEU A 13 23.49 -6.56 40.32
N LEU A 14 22.98 -5.34 40.51
CA LEU A 14 21.74 -4.96 39.85
C LEU A 14 22.03 -4.85 38.35
N PRO A 15 21.37 -5.62 37.47
CA PRO A 15 21.52 -5.44 36.05
C PRO A 15 21.11 -4.01 35.71
N THR A 16 22.08 -3.19 35.30
CA THR A 16 21.82 -1.85 34.82
C THR A 16 21.05 -1.98 33.51
N MET A 17 19.73 -1.85 33.58
CA MET A 17 18.93 -1.69 32.37
C MET A 17 19.35 -0.36 31.76
N ALA A 18 20.22 -0.42 30.75
CA ALA A 18 20.52 0.74 29.94
C ALA A 18 19.19 1.27 29.38
N PRO A 19 18.81 2.52 29.67
CA PRO A 19 17.62 3.10 29.05
C PRO A 19 17.72 2.95 27.53
N ALA A 20 16.64 2.46 26.91
CA ALA A 20 16.55 2.38 25.47
C ALA A 20 16.90 3.76 24.89
N ALA A 21 17.82 3.80 23.92
CA ALA A 21 18.26 5.05 23.34
C ALA A 21 17.05 5.83 22.80
N GLN A 22 16.91 7.08 23.24
CA GLN A 22 15.85 7.95 22.78
C GLN A 22 16.00 8.17 21.28
N VAL A 23 14.93 7.90 20.55
CA VAL A 23 14.88 8.01 19.09
C VAL A 23 14.42 9.41 18.68
N GLY A 24 13.49 9.97 19.45
CA GLY A 24 13.02 11.32 19.26
C GLY A 24 11.92 11.68 20.25
N LYS A 25 11.05 12.61 19.84
CA LYS A 25 9.90 13.04 20.62
C LYS A 25 8.74 13.51 19.74
N ILE A 26 7.54 13.43 20.29
CA ILE A 26 6.35 14.00 19.66
C ILE A 26 6.38 15.52 19.76
N THR A 27 6.53 16.22 18.64
CA THR A 27 6.65 17.69 18.61
C THR A 27 5.32 18.40 18.41
N ALA A 28 4.37 17.75 17.74
CA ALA A 28 3.01 18.23 17.58
C ALA A 28 2.05 17.04 17.38
N LEU A 29 0.79 17.22 17.80
CA LEU A 29 -0.26 16.22 17.60
C LEU A 29 -1.64 16.89 17.58
N LYS A 30 -2.59 16.27 16.89
CA LYS A 30 -4.01 16.67 16.86
C LYS A 30 -4.89 15.43 16.77
N GLY A 31 -6.06 15.48 17.40
CA GLY A 31 -7.04 14.39 17.37
C GLY A 31 -6.58 13.15 18.13
N SER A 32 -7.11 11.99 17.75
CA SER A 32 -6.79 10.72 18.40
C SER A 32 -5.40 10.25 17.99
N VAL A 33 -4.47 10.31 18.95
CA VAL A 33 -3.14 9.73 18.83
C VAL A 33 -2.88 8.87 20.05
N GLN A 34 -2.39 7.67 19.80
CA GLN A 34 -2.09 6.67 20.81
C GLN A 34 -0.68 6.14 20.62
N PHE A 35 -0.11 5.61 21.69
CA PHE A 35 1.24 5.10 21.72
C PHE A 35 1.29 3.78 22.49
N ARG A 36 2.19 2.86 22.10
CA ARG A 36 2.48 1.66 22.91
C ARG A 36 3.99 1.47 23.02
N VAL A 37 4.44 1.02 24.20
CA VAL A 37 5.86 0.93 24.53
C VAL A 37 6.54 -0.22 23.78
N LYS A 38 5.84 -1.35 23.61
CA LYS A 38 6.32 -2.52 22.87
C LYS A 38 5.13 -3.37 22.44
N ASN A 39 5.38 -4.35 21.59
CA ASN A 39 4.35 -5.28 21.15
C ASN A 39 3.67 -5.97 22.36
N ASN A 40 2.38 -6.30 22.23
CA ASN A 40 1.52 -6.88 23.27
C ASN A 40 1.28 -6.01 24.52
N ILE A 41 1.69 -4.73 24.51
CA ILE A 41 1.26 -3.75 25.51
C ILE A 41 0.10 -2.92 24.94
N PRO A 42 -0.98 -2.68 25.71
CA PRO A 42 -2.08 -1.84 25.27
C PRO A 42 -1.62 -0.43 24.88
N TYR A 43 -2.34 0.16 23.93
CA TYR A 43 -2.16 1.55 23.55
C TYR A 43 -2.60 2.50 24.68
N SER A 44 -1.83 3.56 24.92
CA SER A 44 -2.13 4.65 25.84
C SER A 44 -2.18 5.99 25.12
N THR A 45 -2.76 7.01 25.76
CA THR A 45 -2.81 8.38 25.21
C THR A 45 -1.42 8.99 25.16
N VAL A 46 -1.06 9.61 24.03
CA VAL A 46 0.19 10.35 23.89
C VAL A 46 0.00 11.85 24.12
N LYS A 47 1.04 12.53 24.60
CA LYS A 47 1.05 13.98 24.78
C LYS A 47 2.20 14.60 23.98
N LYS A 48 2.08 15.90 23.69
CA LYS A 48 3.20 16.66 23.11
C LYS A 48 4.39 16.61 24.07
N GLY A 49 5.58 16.37 23.53
CA GLY A 49 6.81 16.20 24.28
C GLY A 49 7.11 14.75 24.70
N GLU A 50 6.19 13.81 24.49
CA GLU A 50 6.42 12.39 24.80
C GLU A 50 7.67 11.87 24.09
N ALA A 51 8.55 11.23 24.85
CA ALA A 51 9.76 10.63 24.31
C ALA A 51 9.41 9.35 23.54
N VAL A 52 9.99 9.20 22.35
CA VAL A 52 9.83 8.01 21.53
C VAL A 52 11.16 7.26 21.52
N ASN A 53 11.10 6.00 21.89
CA ASN A 53 12.22 5.08 22.02
C ASN A 53 12.07 3.92 21.01
N GLN A 54 13.15 3.17 20.83
CA GLN A 54 13.12 1.96 20.01
C GLN A 54 12.10 0.94 20.55
N GLY A 55 11.36 0.29 19.66
CA GLY A 55 10.30 -0.68 19.95
C GLY A 55 8.93 -0.04 20.17
N ASN A 56 8.84 1.30 20.21
CA ASN A 56 7.57 1.98 20.41
C ASN A 56 6.75 2.04 19.12
N TRP A 57 5.43 2.07 19.30
CA TRP A 57 4.48 2.28 18.21
C TRP A 57 3.65 3.53 18.45
N ILE A 58 3.28 4.16 17.34
CA ILE A 58 2.43 5.33 17.28
C ILE A 58 1.25 4.98 16.37
N LYS A 59 0.03 5.26 16.85
CA LYS A 59 -1.21 5.04 16.12
C LYS A 59 -2.04 6.31 16.06
N THR A 60 -2.55 6.65 14.88
CA THR A 60 -3.50 7.75 14.69
C THR A 60 -4.87 7.20 14.33
N GLY A 61 -5.92 7.79 14.90
CA GLY A 61 -7.30 7.49 14.54
C GLY A 61 -7.75 8.24 13.27
N ALA A 62 -9.05 8.20 12.97
CA ALA A 62 -9.64 8.83 11.78
C ALA A 62 -9.46 10.36 11.72
N ASN A 63 -9.35 11.02 12.89
CA ASN A 63 -9.06 12.45 13.01
C ASN A 63 -7.63 12.74 13.52
N GLY A 64 -6.78 11.72 13.61
CA GLY A 64 -5.47 11.79 14.23
C GLY A 64 -4.38 12.30 13.30
N TRP A 65 -3.45 13.08 13.85
CA TRP A 65 -2.25 13.53 13.16
C TRP A 65 -1.15 13.72 14.18
N VAL A 66 0.08 13.37 13.83
CA VAL A 66 1.23 13.50 14.72
C VAL A 66 2.51 13.78 13.96
N GLU A 67 3.32 14.68 14.52
CA GLU A 67 4.69 14.94 14.10
C GLU A 67 5.67 14.36 15.12
N LEU A 68 6.51 13.46 14.65
CA LEU A 68 7.65 12.90 15.36
C LEU A 68 8.91 13.59 14.85
N THR A 69 9.66 14.23 15.75
CA THR A 69 11.01 14.73 15.44
C THR A 69 12.04 13.81 16.07
N LEU A 70 12.94 13.27 15.24
CA LEU A 70 14.04 12.42 15.67
C LEU A 70 15.18 13.27 16.26
N GLU A 71 16.07 12.63 17.02
CA GLU A 71 17.24 13.30 17.63
C GLU A 71 18.17 13.95 16.58
N ASP A 72 18.23 13.38 15.37
CA ASP A 72 19.01 13.93 14.24
C ASP A 72 18.31 15.06 13.48
N LYS A 73 17.16 15.53 13.98
CA LYS A 73 16.28 16.57 13.41
C LYS A 73 15.47 16.14 12.17
N SER A 74 15.53 14.88 11.76
CA SER A 74 14.58 14.34 10.78
C SER A 74 13.15 14.39 11.34
N ARG A 75 12.16 14.64 10.47
CA ARG A 75 10.76 14.77 10.86
C ARG A 75 9.87 13.81 10.11
N PHE A 76 9.07 13.06 10.85
CA PHE A 76 8.08 12.12 10.33
C PHE A 76 6.70 12.61 10.71
N THR A 77 5.85 12.85 9.72
CA THR A 77 4.46 13.27 9.92
C THR A 77 3.54 12.12 9.55
N LEU A 78 2.78 11.63 10.53
CA LEU A 78 1.80 10.55 10.35
C LEU A 78 0.41 11.17 10.26
N ALA A 79 -0.29 10.90 9.16
CA ALA A 79 -1.66 11.35 8.95
C ALA A 79 -2.65 10.38 9.63
N ASN A 80 -3.95 10.57 9.44
CA ASN A 80 -4.99 9.74 10.03
C ASN A 80 -4.92 8.26 9.61
N ASN A 81 -5.47 7.37 10.45
CA ASN A 81 -5.53 5.92 10.24
C ASN A 81 -4.16 5.27 10.00
N THR A 82 -3.14 5.73 10.73
CA THR A 82 -1.76 5.29 10.58
C THR A 82 -1.31 4.45 11.77
N GLU A 83 -0.57 3.38 11.50
CA GLU A 83 0.12 2.58 12.52
C GLU A 83 1.59 2.45 12.13
N PHE A 84 2.45 2.96 12.99
CA PHE A 84 3.87 3.16 12.75
C PHE A 84 4.70 2.66 13.92
N GLU A 85 5.80 1.97 13.63
CA GLU A 85 6.73 1.43 14.63
C GLU A 85 8.15 1.93 14.38
N VAL A 86 8.83 2.26 15.47
CA VAL A 86 10.28 2.51 15.49
C VAL A 86 10.99 1.19 15.79
N THR A 87 11.44 0.47 14.77
CA THR A 87 12.06 -0.85 14.96
C THR A 87 13.52 -0.75 15.40
N LYS A 88 14.27 0.20 14.85
CA LYS A 88 15.66 0.46 15.22
C LYS A 88 16.03 1.91 15.00
N PHE A 89 16.81 2.48 15.91
CA PHE A 89 17.46 3.76 15.65
C PHE A 89 18.79 3.84 16.41
N LEU A 90 19.84 4.14 15.67
CA LEU A 90 21.20 4.32 16.18
C LEU A 90 21.75 5.62 15.63
N LEU A 91 22.11 6.54 16.53
CA LEU A 91 22.74 7.80 16.18
C LEU A 91 24.03 7.95 16.98
N THR A 92 25.16 7.98 16.28
CA THR A 92 26.48 8.27 16.85
C THR A 92 27.13 9.42 16.08
N LYS A 93 28.34 9.84 16.49
CA LYS A 93 29.10 10.87 15.77
C LYS A 93 29.42 10.50 14.32
N SER A 94 29.57 9.21 14.01
CA SER A 94 30.02 8.70 12.70
C SER A 94 28.98 7.87 11.94
N ARG A 95 27.93 7.38 12.61
CA ARG A 95 26.96 6.45 12.04
C ARG A 95 25.53 6.87 12.39
N ARG A 96 24.64 6.83 11.39
CA ARG A 96 23.20 6.94 11.56
C ARG A 96 22.52 5.73 10.92
N GLU A 97 21.77 4.99 11.70
CA GLU A 97 20.88 3.93 11.21
C GLU A 97 19.47 4.14 11.74
N GLY A 98 18.48 4.00 10.87
CA GLY A 98 17.08 3.99 11.27
C GLY A 98 16.33 2.91 10.51
N ALA A 99 15.53 2.13 11.22
CA ALA A 99 14.54 1.25 10.63
C ALA A 99 13.19 1.54 11.28
N PHE A 100 12.20 1.69 10.42
CA PHE A 100 10.83 2.01 10.80
C PHE A 100 9.88 1.13 10.00
N ASN A 101 8.72 0.85 10.57
CA ASN A 101 7.69 0.08 9.92
C ASN A 101 6.39 0.88 9.88
N LEU A 102 5.81 1.02 8.68
CA LEU A 102 4.51 1.60 8.41
C LEU A 102 3.58 0.46 8.02
N THR A 103 2.86 -0.07 9.01
CA THR A 103 1.94 -1.18 8.79
C THR A 103 0.78 -0.76 7.89
N ARG A 104 0.23 0.43 8.15
CA ARG A 104 -0.82 1.05 7.34
C ARG A 104 -0.86 2.56 7.54
N GLY A 105 -1.50 3.27 6.63
CA GLY A 105 -1.74 4.70 6.71
C GLY A 105 -0.74 5.49 5.88
N LYS A 106 -0.46 6.73 6.32
CA LYS A 106 0.18 7.75 5.48
C LYS A 106 1.27 8.48 6.23
N LEU A 107 2.46 8.48 5.65
CA LEU A 107 3.68 9.08 6.21
C LEU A 107 4.25 10.10 5.22
N ARG A 108 4.64 11.27 5.74
CA ARG A 108 5.68 12.11 5.14
C ARG A 108 6.95 11.94 5.95
N ALA A 109 8.07 11.62 5.30
CA ALA A 109 9.36 11.51 5.94
C ALA A 109 10.34 12.51 5.33
N SER A 110 10.70 13.54 6.12
CA SER A 110 11.72 14.53 5.78
C SER A 110 13.00 14.19 6.55
N VAL A 111 13.94 13.52 5.88
CA VAL A 111 15.19 13.03 6.49
C VAL A 111 16.34 13.97 6.19
N VAL A 112 17.04 14.41 7.24
CA VAL A 112 18.19 15.30 7.11
C VAL A 112 19.33 14.61 6.33
N LYS A 113 19.89 15.31 5.33
CA LYS A 113 21.12 14.89 4.64
C LYS A 113 22.32 15.04 5.57
N LEU A 114 23.09 13.97 5.77
CA LEU A 114 24.32 13.99 6.56
C LEU A 114 25.51 13.66 5.65
N ALA A 115 26.32 14.66 5.33
CA ALA A 115 27.55 14.48 4.56
C ALA A 115 28.62 13.74 5.40
N GLY A 116 29.37 12.83 4.78
CA GLY A 116 30.53 12.17 5.39
C GLY A 116 30.24 11.12 6.49
N ARG A 117 28.97 10.80 6.77
CA ARG A 117 28.60 9.74 7.74
C ARG A 117 28.10 8.49 7.03
N GLN A 118 28.36 7.32 7.60
CA GLN A 118 27.62 6.12 7.20
C GLN A 118 26.16 6.29 7.62
N SER A 119 25.28 6.45 6.63
CA SER A 119 23.89 6.81 6.85
C SER A 119 22.98 5.88 6.06
N GLY A 120 22.07 5.21 6.78
CA GLY A 120 21.03 4.40 6.18
C GLY A 120 19.76 4.49 7.01
N MET A 121 18.68 5.00 6.42
CA MET A 121 17.36 4.92 7.02
C MET A 121 16.44 4.12 6.11
N THR A 122 15.56 3.30 6.68
CA THR A 122 14.57 2.56 5.91
C THR A 122 13.19 2.70 6.54
N VAL A 123 12.18 2.95 5.72
CA VAL A 123 10.77 2.74 6.11
C VAL A 123 10.29 1.51 5.37
N ARG A 124 9.74 0.55 6.11
CA ARG A 124 9.23 -0.72 5.61
C ARG A 124 7.71 -0.75 5.69
N SER A 125 7.08 -1.53 4.84
CA SER A 125 5.73 -2.05 5.05
C SER A 125 5.78 -3.59 5.01
N GLY A 126 4.61 -4.24 5.00
CA GLY A 126 4.55 -5.70 4.84
C GLY A 126 5.05 -6.21 3.48
N THR A 127 5.25 -5.33 2.49
CA THR A 127 5.57 -5.73 1.11
C THR A 127 6.64 -4.84 0.45
N ALA A 128 7.08 -3.76 1.09
CA ALA A 128 8.02 -2.80 0.49
C ALA A 128 9.06 -2.28 1.47
N VAL A 129 10.19 -1.81 0.92
CA VAL A 129 11.27 -1.14 1.63
C VAL A 129 11.66 0.14 0.89
N ALA A 130 11.50 1.28 1.54
CA ALA A 130 12.01 2.57 1.09
C ALA A 130 13.34 2.88 1.77
N GLY A 131 14.44 2.79 1.02
CA GLY A 131 15.79 3.14 1.43
C GLY A 131 16.08 4.64 1.24
N ILE A 132 16.42 5.31 2.34
CA ILE A 132 16.50 6.76 2.44
C ILE A 132 17.94 7.20 2.69
N LYS A 133 18.45 8.07 1.82
CA LYS A 133 19.77 8.72 1.95
C LYS A 133 19.64 10.24 1.91
N GLY A 134 18.85 10.79 2.83
CA GLY A 134 18.63 12.24 2.96
C GLY A 134 17.73 12.78 1.86
N THR A 135 16.44 12.86 2.14
CA THR A 135 15.37 13.12 1.16
C THR A 135 14.07 13.49 1.87
N GLU A 136 13.12 14.00 1.10
CA GLU A 136 11.71 14.02 1.49
C GLU A 136 10.90 13.14 0.54
N PHE A 137 10.04 12.29 1.09
CA PHE A 137 9.09 11.50 0.32
C PHE A 137 7.81 11.26 1.12
N LEU A 138 6.77 10.84 0.40
CA LEU A 138 5.49 10.43 0.94
C LEU A 138 5.32 8.93 0.72
N MET A 139 4.72 8.25 1.68
CA MET A 139 4.41 6.82 1.61
C MET A 139 3.01 6.53 2.13
N MET A 140 2.17 5.92 1.29
CA MET A 140 0.93 5.26 1.70
C MET A 140 1.18 3.75 1.82
N SER A 141 0.61 3.12 2.84
CA SER A 141 0.43 1.67 2.91
C SER A 141 -1.05 1.38 3.18
N GLU A 142 -1.72 0.68 2.26
CA GLU A 142 -3.11 0.23 2.40
C GLU A 142 -3.19 -1.25 2.03
N GLY A 143 -3.55 -2.10 3.00
CA GLY A 143 -3.43 -3.54 2.84
C GLY A 143 -2.00 -3.94 2.47
N PRO A 144 -1.78 -4.66 1.36
CA PRO A 144 -0.45 -4.97 0.85
C PRO A 144 0.13 -3.92 -0.11
N ALA A 145 -0.68 -2.96 -0.56
CA ALA A 145 -0.29 -2.03 -1.59
C ALA A 145 0.39 -0.82 -0.97
N ASN A 146 1.42 -0.33 -1.65
CA ASN A 146 2.12 0.87 -1.25
C ASN A 146 2.21 1.84 -2.42
N VAL A 147 2.13 3.13 -2.09
CA VAL A 147 2.30 4.23 -3.04
C VAL A 147 3.35 5.17 -2.47
N PHE A 148 4.31 5.55 -3.31
CA PHE A 148 5.38 6.46 -2.93
C PHE A 148 5.42 7.68 -3.85
N PHE A 149 5.63 8.86 -3.26
CA PHE A 149 5.84 10.11 -3.99
C PHE A 149 7.17 10.75 -3.60
N GLY A 150 8.00 11.12 -4.58
CA GLY A 150 9.26 11.81 -4.32
C GLY A 150 9.08 13.33 -4.23
N ASN A 151 9.55 13.92 -3.13
CA ASN A 151 9.49 15.37 -2.89
C ASN A 151 10.87 16.03 -2.97
N GLU A 152 11.92 15.41 -2.43
CA GLU A 152 13.30 15.91 -2.49
C GLU A 152 14.31 14.77 -2.59
N GLY A 153 15.31 14.90 -3.47
CA GLY A 153 16.38 13.92 -3.63
C GLY A 153 15.90 12.59 -4.24
N THR A 154 16.49 11.47 -3.80
CA THR A 154 16.19 10.14 -4.35
C THR A 154 16.03 9.09 -3.26
N VAL A 155 14.91 8.38 -3.28
CA VAL A 155 14.63 7.23 -2.42
C VAL A 155 14.69 5.96 -3.26
N ALA A 156 15.37 4.93 -2.79
CA ALA A 156 15.35 3.62 -3.45
C ALA A 156 14.17 2.82 -2.91
N VAL A 157 13.23 2.43 -3.77
CA VAL A 157 12.07 1.61 -3.38
C VAL A 157 12.30 0.19 -3.89
N SER A 158 12.15 -0.80 -3.01
CA SER A 158 12.23 -2.23 -3.35
C SER A 158 11.07 -3.01 -2.71
N ALA A 159 10.85 -4.23 -3.18
CA ALA A 159 10.04 -5.20 -2.45
C ALA A 159 10.84 -5.82 -1.29
N ASP A 160 10.15 -6.34 -0.28
CA ASP A 160 10.82 -6.94 0.88
C ASP A 160 11.56 -8.24 0.50
N GLY A 161 12.89 -8.18 0.44
CA GLY A 161 13.80 -9.32 0.32
C GLY A 161 14.05 -9.89 -1.08
N LYS A 162 13.29 -9.49 -2.12
CA LYS A 162 13.48 -9.96 -3.51
C LYS A 162 13.09 -8.89 -4.54
N GLY A 163 13.88 -8.71 -5.60
CA GLY A 163 13.49 -7.94 -6.80
C GLY A 163 14.33 -6.70 -7.08
N GLY A 164 13.99 -6.00 -8.17
CA GLY A 164 14.64 -4.75 -8.59
C GLY A 164 14.26 -3.55 -7.73
N GLU A 165 15.16 -2.57 -7.67
CA GLU A 165 14.93 -1.27 -7.03
C GLU A 165 14.45 -0.24 -8.07
N GLN A 166 13.52 0.63 -7.66
CA GLN A 166 13.07 1.78 -8.44
C GLN A 166 13.51 3.09 -7.76
N PRO A 167 14.18 4.00 -8.49
CA PRO A 167 14.56 5.30 -7.96
C PRO A 167 13.37 6.25 -7.94
N LEU A 168 12.89 6.59 -6.76
CA LEU A 168 11.86 7.60 -6.55
C LEU A 168 12.52 8.97 -6.45
N THR A 169 12.35 9.79 -7.48
CA THR A 169 12.91 11.15 -7.59
C THR A 169 11.82 12.23 -7.48
N VAL A 170 12.21 13.50 -7.42
CA VAL A 170 11.29 14.63 -7.29
C VAL A 170 10.24 14.63 -8.41
N GLY A 171 8.97 14.75 -8.04
CA GLY A 171 7.87 14.81 -9.01
C GLY A 171 7.58 13.47 -9.70
N THR A 172 7.98 12.37 -9.06
CA THR A 172 7.70 11.02 -9.55
C THR A 172 6.96 10.17 -8.53
N MET A 173 6.31 9.12 -9.03
CA MET A 173 5.57 8.13 -8.25
C MET A 173 6.02 6.73 -8.62
N THR A 174 6.14 5.84 -7.63
CA THR A 174 6.17 4.39 -7.85
C THR A 174 5.23 3.70 -6.85
N GLN A 175 4.88 2.44 -7.14
CA GLN A 175 3.92 1.66 -6.38
C GLN A 175 4.34 0.18 -6.39
N ASN A 176 3.89 -0.58 -5.40
CA ASN A 176 4.03 -2.04 -5.42
C ASN A 176 2.95 -2.72 -4.57
N THR A 177 2.85 -4.04 -4.70
CA THR A 177 2.00 -4.89 -3.84
C THR A 177 2.68 -6.26 -3.58
N ARG A 178 1.98 -7.18 -2.90
CA ARG A 178 2.43 -8.52 -2.49
C ARG A 178 3.29 -9.20 -3.55
N GLY A 179 4.53 -9.53 -3.17
CA GLY A 179 5.41 -10.40 -3.96
C GLY A 179 5.99 -9.78 -5.24
N LEU A 180 5.69 -8.51 -5.53
CA LEU A 180 6.11 -7.84 -6.76
C LEU A 180 7.04 -6.66 -6.46
N ALA A 181 8.11 -6.56 -7.24
CA ALA A 181 9.01 -5.41 -7.24
C ALA A 181 8.25 -4.14 -7.67
N PRO A 182 8.65 -2.93 -7.24
CA PRO A 182 7.93 -1.72 -7.60
C PRO A 182 7.85 -1.48 -9.11
N VAL A 183 6.70 -0.98 -9.57
CA VAL A 183 6.49 -0.60 -10.97
C VAL A 183 7.43 0.51 -11.39
N GLU A 184 7.71 0.59 -12.69
CA GLU A 184 8.54 1.66 -13.26
C GLU A 184 8.06 3.03 -12.80
N THR A 185 9.02 3.87 -12.39
CA THR A 185 8.74 5.19 -11.84
C THR A 185 8.06 6.09 -12.88
N GLN A 186 6.91 6.65 -12.51
CA GLN A 186 6.08 7.50 -13.37
C GLN A 186 6.26 8.97 -13.02
N LYS A 187 6.31 9.83 -14.03
CA LYS A 187 6.29 11.29 -13.83
C LYS A 187 4.91 11.76 -13.42
N ILE A 188 4.87 12.76 -12.55
CA ILE A 188 3.63 13.38 -12.08
C ILE A 188 3.41 14.66 -12.87
N GLU A 189 2.52 14.57 -13.85
CA GLU A 189 2.16 15.72 -14.68
C GLU A 189 1.03 16.52 -14.02
N SER A 190 1.10 17.84 -14.12
CA SER A 190 0.06 18.73 -13.59
C SER A 190 -1.29 18.46 -14.24
N GLY A 191 -2.37 18.52 -13.45
CA GLY A 191 -3.73 18.25 -13.91
C GLY A 191 -4.09 16.75 -14.01
N THR A 192 -3.16 15.84 -13.72
CA THR A 192 -3.46 14.41 -13.68
C THR A 192 -4.08 13.97 -12.35
N PRO A 193 -4.80 12.83 -12.32
CA PRO A 193 -5.28 12.22 -11.07
C PRO A 193 -4.15 11.95 -10.06
N ILE A 194 -2.95 11.56 -10.53
CA ILE A 194 -1.79 11.36 -9.64
C ILE A 194 -1.38 12.68 -8.97
N ALA A 195 -1.38 13.80 -9.71
CA ALA A 195 -1.08 15.10 -9.15
C ALA A 195 -2.15 15.53 -8.12
N GLU A 196 -3.42 15.23 -8.35
CA GLU A 196 -4.49 15.44 -7.36
C GLU A 196 -4.23 14.63 -6.08
N ALA A 197 -3.96 13.32 -6.21
CA ALA A 197 -3.67 12.44 -5.09
C ALA A 197 -2.45 12.94 -4.28
N LYS A 198 -1.38 13.34 -4.97
CA LYS A 198 -0.19 13.94 -4.33
C LYS A 198 -0.53 15.23 -3.59
N ASN A 199 -1.32 16.12 -4.19
CA ASN A 199 -1.72 17.38 -3.56
C ASN A 199 -2.55 17.15 -2.29
N ILE A 200 -3.46 16.17 -2.29
CA ILE A 200 -4.19 15.77 -1.09
C ILE A 200 -3.20 15.26 -0.05
N PHE A 201 -2.29 14.36 -0.43
CA PHE A 201 -1.27 13.80 0.46
C PHE A 201 -0.43 14.91 1.11
N ASP A 202 0.03 15.88 0.31
CA ASP A 202 0.86 16.97 0.79
C ASP A 202 0.14 17.86 1.82
N LYS A 203 -1.16 18.06 1.66
CA LYS A 203 -2.01 18.81 2.61
C LYS A 203 -2.20 18.07 3.92
N ILE A 204 -2.55 16.78 3.87
CA ILE A 204 -2.83 16.00 5.08
C ILE A 204 -1.59 15.68 5.91
N THR A 205 -0.40 15.80 5.32
CA THR A 205 0.91 15.65 5.98
C THR A 205 1.69 16.96 6.13
N ALA A 206 1.05 18.11 5.89
CA ALA A 206 1.64 19.42 6.17
C ALA A 206 1.93 19.60 7.67
N ALA A 207 2.76 20.60 8.00
CA ALA A 207 3.08 20.96 9.39
C ALA A 207 1.84 21.36 10.22
N VAL A 208 0.76 21.75 9.54
CA VAL A 208 -0.55 21.98 10.14
C VAL A 208 -1.52 20.96 9.53
N PRO A 209 -2.16 20.09 10.34
CA PRO A 209 -3.16 19.15 9.83
C PRO A 209 -4.38 19.88 9.28
N PRO A 210 -5.10 19.27 8.34
CA PRO A 210 -6.30 19.86 7.77
C PRO A 210 -7.40 20.02 8.84
N ALA A 211 -8.37 20.89 8.54
CA ALA A 211 -9.57 21.03 9.37
C ALA A 211 -10.44 19.76 9.28
N GLU A 212 -10.53 19.19 8.07
CA GLU A 212 -11.32 18.01 7.75
C GLU A 212 -10.47 16.94 7.06
N TRP A 213 -10.88 15.67 7.20
CA TRP A 213 -10.17 14.50 6.68
C TRP A 213 -10.84 13.85 5.48
N THR A 214 -11.87 14.50 4.93
CA THR A 214 -12.73 14.01 3.83
C THR A 214 -11.92 13.49 2.65
N ASP A 215 -10.88 14.22 2.26
CA ASP A 215 -10.08 13.84 1.09
C ASP A 215 -9.05 12.72 1.35
N SER A 216 -8.72 12.44 2.61
CA SER A 216 -7.62 11.51 2.94
C SER A 216 -7.89 10.06 2.49
N GLY A 217 -9.16 9.66 2.43
CA GLY A 217 -9.57 8.36 1.90
C GLY A 217 -9.56 8.31 0.36
N ARG A 218 -9.71 9.45 -0.31
CA ARG A 218 -9.80 9.52 -1.77
C ARG A 218 -8.48 9.20 -2.47
N ILE A 219 -7.33 9.32 -1.78
CA ILE A 219 -6.00 9.06 -2.36
C ILE A 219 -5.93 7.65 -2.96
N SER A 220 -6.34 6.62 -2.21
CA SER A 220 -6.31 5.23 -2.70
C SER A 220 -7.24 5.02 -3.88
N ASP A 221 -8.42 5.64 -3.86
CA ASP A 221 -9.43 5.47 -4.91
C ASP A 221 -9.04 6.18 -6.21
N ILE A 222 -8.47 7.38 -6.10
CA ILE A 222 -7.93 8.15 -7.24
C ILE A 222 -6.82 7.33 -7.92
N ILE A 223 -5.90 6.78 -7.13
CA ILE A 223 -4.77 6.01 -7.66
C ILE A 223 -5.22 4.67 -8.22
N ALA A 224 -6.18 3.99 -7.56
CA ALA A 224 -6.74 2.75 -8.08
C ALA A 224 -7.40 2.97 -9.44
N ARG A 225 -8.23 4.00 -9.62
CA ARG A 225 -8.81 4.36 -10.93
C ARG A 225 -7.74 4.71 -11.97
N TRP A 226 -6.70 5.44 -11.56
CA TRP A 226 -5.58 5.75 -12.43
C TRP A 226 -4.85 4.47 -12.90
N ASN A 227 -4.63 3.51 -11.99
CA ASN A 227 -4.00 2.23 -12.31
C ASN A 227 -4.82 1.40 -13.31
N ILE A 228 -6.16 1.46 -13.27
CA ILE A 228 -7.02 0.82 -14.30
C ILE A 228 -6.73 1.42 -15.67
N ASN A 229 -6.82 2.74 -15.80
CA ASN A 229 -6.57 3.42 -17.07
C ASN A 229 -5.13 3.20 -17.58
N HIS A 230 -4.16 3.24 -16.66
CA HIS A 230 -2.76 2.99 -17.00
C HIS A 230 -2.52 1.54 -17.42
N GLY A 231 -3.22 0.58 -16.79
CA GLY A 231 -3.17 -0.83 -17.17
C GLY A 231 -3.68 -1.08 -18.58
N HIS A 232 -4.73 -0.37 -19.03
CA HIS A 232 -5.16 -0.44 -20.44
C HIS A 232 -4.05 0.00 -21.38
N TYR A 233 -3.42 1.16 -21.11
CA TYR A 233 -2.29 1.64 -21.90
C TYR A 233 -1.14 0.63 -21.94
N LEU A 234 -0.81 0.00 -20.81
CA LEU A 234 0.23 -1.02 -20.74
C LEU A 234 -0.15 -2.26 -21.56
N ALA A 235 -1.40 -2.73 -21.48
CA ALA A 235 -1.89 -3.86 -22.27
C ALA A 235 -1.85 -3.56 -23.78
N ASP A 236 -2.31 -2.37 -24.20
CA ASP A 236 -2.25 -1.91 -25.58
C ASP A 236 -0.81 -1.81 -26.10
N ALA A 237 0.13 -1.45 -25.22
CA ALA A 237 1.57 -1.43 -25.50
C ALA A 237 2.23 -2.82 -25.46
N GLY A 238 1.48 -3.91 -25.27
CA GLY A 238 1.99 -5.28 -25.18
C GLY A 238 2.66 -5.64 -23.85
N LYS A 239 2.60 -4.75 -22.85
CA LYS A 239 3.18 -4.94 -21.51
C LYS A 239 2.18 -5.62 -20.57
N TYR A 240 1.75 -6.83 -20.93
CA TYR A 240 0.65 -7.52 -20.25
C TYR A 240 0.91 -7.81 -18.76
N ASN A 241 2.14 -8.21 -18.39
CA ASN A 241 2.48 -8.45 -16.98
C ASN A 241 2.47 -7.16 -16.15
N ASP A 242 2.91 -6.04 -16.73
CA ASP A 242 2.86 -4.74 -16.05
C ASP A 242 1.41 -4.27 -15.90
N ALA A 243 0.56 -4.50 -16.91
CA ALA A 243 -0.88 -4.23 -16.83
C ALA A 243 -1.53 -5.02 -15.69
N LEU A 244 -1.32 -6.34 -15.64
CA LEU A 244 -1.83 -7.20 -14.56
C LEU A 244 -1.33 -6.76 -13.19
N HIS A 245 -0.09 -6.27 -13.10
CA HIS A 245 0.47 -5.75 -11.85
C HIS A 245 -0.25 -4.48 -11.40
N VAL A 246 -0.46 -3.49 -12.26
CA VAL A 246 -1.16 -2.26 -11.86
C VAL A 246 -2.64 -2.51 -11.54
N PHE A 247 -3.30 -3.44 -12.23
CA PHE A 247 -4.65 -3.88 -11.85
C PHE A 247 -4.67 -4.55 -10.47
N GLN A 248 -3.66 -5.36 -10.14
CA GLN A 248 -3.53 -5.95 -8.81
C GLN A 248 -3.33 -4.87 -7.73
N ILE A 249 -2.51 -3.84 -8.02
CA ILE A 249 -2.35 -2.71 -7.10
C ILE A 249 -3.69 -1.99 -6.92
N ALA A 250 -4.47 -1.77 -7.98
CA ALA A 250 -5.80 -1.17 -7.87
C ALA A 250 -6.73 -1.98 -6.93
N LEU A 251 -6.80 -3.30 -7.11
CA LEU A 251 -7.56 -4.20 -6.24
C LEU A 251 -7.14 -4.09 -4.77
N ASP A 252 -5.84 -4.02 -4.52
CA ASP A 252 -5.31 -3.99 -3.16
C ASP A 252 -5.43 -2.61 -2.48
N LEU A 253 -5.51 -1.52 -3.25
CA LEU A 253 -5.64 -0.15 -2.74
C LEU A 253 -7.05 0.22 -2.30
N THR A 254 -8.09 -0.28 -2.97
CA THR A 254 -9.47 0.17 -2.73
C THR A 254 -10.43 -0.96 -2.39
N LYS A 255 -11.49 -0.59 -1.68
CA LYS A 255 -12.64 -1.45 -1.37
C LYS A 255 -13.88 -1.07 -2.17
N ILE A 256 -13.80 -0.05 -3.04
CA ILE A 256 -14.92 0.37 -3.88
C ILE A 256 -15.23 -0.75 -4.88
N ALA A 257 -16.45 -1.27 -4.81
CA ALA A 257 -16.90 -2.43 -5.57
C ALA A 257 -16.78 -2.19 -7.08
N GLU A 258 -17.14 -1.01 -7.57
CA GLU A 258 -17.07 -0.65 -8.98
C GLU A 258 -15.63 -0.70 -9.52
N ILE A 259 -14.66 -0.13 -8.80
CA ILE A 259 -13.26 -0.13 -9.23
C ILE A 259 -12.70 -1.55 -9.20
N ARG A 260 -13.09 -2.36 -8.21
CA ARG A 260 -12.63 -3.74 -8.09
C ARG A 260 -13.21 -4.63 -9.18
N ALA A 261 -14.50 -4.48 -9.49
CA ALA A 261 -15.14 -5.18 -10.60
C ALA A 261 -14.49 -4.82 -11.94
N ASP A 262 -14.19 -3.52 -12.18
CA ASP A 262 -13.43 -3.09 -13.35
C ASP A 262 -12.05 -3.77 -13.40
N ALA A 263 -11.30 -3.77 -12.29
CA ALA A 263 -9.98 -4.39 -12.25
C ALA A 263 -9.98 -5.88 -12.58
N HIS A 264 -10.97 -6.63 -12.05
CA HIS A 264 -11.14 -8.04 -12.38
C HIS A 264 -11.54 -8.26 -13.85
N MET A 265 -12.45 -7.44 -14.38
CA MET A 265 -12.82 -7.50 -15.80
C MET A 265 -11.60 -7.31 -16.71
N GLU A 266 -10.75 -6.31 -16.41
CA GLU A 266 -9.57 -6.01 -17.20
C GLU A 266 -8.49 -7.07 -17.08
N ARG A 267 -8.27 -7.61 -15.87
CA ARG A 267 -7.37 -8.76 -15.68
C ARG A 267 -7.84 -9.98 -16.47
N GLY A 268 -9.14 -10.30 -16.39
CA GLY A 268 -9.74 -11.41 -17.15
C GLY A 268 -9.55 -11.22 -18.66
N ALA A 269 -9.77 -10.00 -19.15
CA ALA A 269 -9.56 -9.68 -20.57
C ALA A 269 -8.10 -9.84 -21.00
N VAL A 270 -7.13 -9.43 -20.18
CA VAL A 270 -5.71 -9.64 -20.48
C VAL A 270 -5.34 -11.12 -20.54
N TYR A 271 -5.82 -11.92 -19.57
CA TYR A 271 -5.57 -13.36 -19.56
C TYR A 271 -6.17 -14.07 -20.77
N ALA A 272 -7.43 -13.79 -21.11
CA ALA A 272 -8.12 -14.41 -22.22
C ALA A 272 -7.51 -14.01 -23.57
N ARG A 273 -7.33 -12.71 -23.81
CA ARG A 273 -7.01 -12.20 -25.16
C ARG A 273 -5.54 -12.22 -25.51
N PHE A 274 -4.66 -12.00 -24.52
CA PHE A 274 -3.25 -11.73 -24.79
C PHE A 274 -2.31 -12.79 -24.24
N LEU A 275 -2.67 -13.43 -23.13
CA LEU A 275 -1.83 -14.44 -22.49
C LEU A 275 -2.27 -15.88 -22.75
N ASN A 276 -3.39 -16.08 -23.46
CA ASN A 276 -3.95 -17.40 -23.77
C ASN A 276 -4.05 -18.28 -22.51
N ASN A 277 -4.58 -17.69 -21.43
CA ASN A 277 -4.75 -18.34 -20.13
C ASN A 277 -6.24 -18.30 -19.72
N PRO A 278 -7.08 -19.14 -20.36
CA PRO A 278 -8.52 -19.13 -20.12
C PRO A 278 -8.89 -19.54 -18.69
N GLU A 279 -8.07 -20.32 -17.99
CA GLU A 279 -8.33 -20.69 -16.59
C GLU A 279 -8.26 -19.47 -15.65
N LEU A 280 -7.22 -18.65 -15.79
CA LEU A 280 -7.12 -17.41 -15.01
C LEU A 280 -8.16 -16.38 -15.45
N ALA A 281 -8.46 -16.30 -16.75
CA ALA A 281 -9.52 -15.42 -17.24
C ALA A 281 -10.88 -15.77 -16.62
N LEU A 282 -11.25 -17.06 -16.64
CA LEU A 282 -12.47 -17.56 -16.04
C LEU A 282 -12.52 -17.25 -14.54
N ALA A 283 -11.43 -17.45 -13.80
CA ALA A 283 -11.37 -17.14 -12.38
C ALA A 283 -11.67 -15.65 -12.10
N GLU A 284 -11.09 -14.73 -12.87
CA GLU A 284 -11.34 -13.29 -12.72
C GLU A 284 -12.81 -12.93 -13.02
N TYR A 285 -13.41 -13.51 -14.07
CA TYR A 285 -14.82 -13.27 -14.39
C TYR A 285 -15.77 -13.85 -13.33
N LEU A 286 -15.48 -15.03 -12.79
CA LEU A 286 -16.25 -15.63 -11.71
C LEU A 286 -16.23 -14.76 -10.45
N LEU A 287 -15.08 -14.17 -10.10
CA LEU A 287 -14.99 -13.23 -8.97
C LEU A 287 -15.94 -12.03 -9.16
N VAL A 288 -16.10 -11.52 -10.38
CA VAL A 288 -17.05 -10.43 -10.64
C VAL A 288 -18.50 -10.85 -10.42
N ILE A 289 -18.87 -12.03 -10.92
CA ILE A 289 -20.22 -12.58 -10.79
C ILE A 289 -20.56 -12.88 -9.32
N GLU A 290 -19.60 -13.41 -8.56
CA GLU A 290 -19.79 -13.83 -7.17
C GLU A 290 -19.74 -12.66 -6.18
N GLU A 291 -18.75 -11.75 -6.31
CA GLU A 291 -18.58 -10.65 -5.36
C GLU A 291 -19.40 -9.40 -5.72
N TYR A 292 -19.69 -9.18 -7.01
CA TYR A 292 -20.32 -7.96 -7.51
C TYR A 292 -21.55 -8.20 -8.41
N PRO A 293 -22.49 -9.12 -8.07
CA PRO A 293 -23.56 -9.57 -8.98
C PRO A 293 -24.53 -8.48 -9.43
N LYS A 294 -24.59 -7.35 -8.70
CA LYS A 294 -25.53 -6.24 -8.99
C LYS A 294 -24.91 -5.11 -9.81
N LEU A 295 -23.60 -5.18 -10.09
CA LEU A 295 -22.92 -4.14 -10.85
C LEU A 295 -23.01 -4.41 -12.36
N PRO A 296 -22.99 -3.37 -13.21
CA PRO A 296 -23.05 -3.53 -14.68
C PRO A 296 -21.98 -4.47 -15.27
N GLN A 297 -20.84 -4.60 -14.60
CA GLN A 297 -19.75 -5.49 -14.98
C GLN A 297 -20.17 -6.97 -14.94
N ALA A 298 -21.08 -7.36 -14.05
CA ALA A 298 -21.52 -8.75 -13.86
C ALA A 298 -22.17 -9.33 -15.13
N GLU A 299 -22.93 -8.53 -15.88
CA GLU A 299 -23.49 -8.93 -17.18
C GLU A 299 -22.39 -9.38 -18.14
N THR A 300 -21.34 -8.56 -18.28
CA THR A 300 -20.24 -8.84 -19.21
C THR A 300 -19.38 -9.99 -18.71
N ALA A 301 -19.16 -10.07 -17.40
CA ALA A 301 -18.45 -11.15 -16.75
C ALA A 301 -19.14 -12.50 -16.99
N LEU A 302 -20.47 -12.56 -16.85
CA LEU A 302 -21.24 -13.78 -17.04
C LEU A 302 -21.16 -14.29 -18.49
N PHE A 303 -21.29 -13.39 -19.46
CA PHE A 303 -21.08 -13.72 -20.86
C PHE A 303 -19.64 -14.21 -21.12
N SER A 304 -18.63 -13.48 -20.61
CA SER A 304 -17.22 -13.80 -20.83
C SER A 304 -16.83 -15.13 -20.16
N ALA A 305 -17.34 -15.41 -18.96
CA ALA A 305 -17.16 -16.67 -18.25
C ALA A 305 -17.76 -17.83 -19.04
N ALA A 306 -18.98 -17.68 -19.56
CA ALA A 306 -19.62 -18.69 -20.39
C ALA A 306 -18.82 -18.98 -21.67
N GLN A 307 -18.34 -17.94 -22.37
CA GLN A 307 -17.46 -18.12 -23.54
C GLN A 307 -16.15 -18.82 -23.18
N THR A 308 -15.53 -18.44 -22.06
CA THR A 308 -14.27 -19.05 -21.60
C THR A 308 -14.48 -20.54 -21.24
N LEU A 309 -15.65 -20.91 -20.70
CA LEU A 309 -16.00 -22.31 -20.47
C LEU A 309 -16.15 -23.10 -21.79
N VAL A 310 -16.67 -22.48 -22.86
CA VAL A 310 -16.69 -23.12 -24.18
C VAL A 310 -15.26 -23.38 -24.67
N GLU A 311 -14.37 -22.39 -24.56
CA GLU A 311 -12.97 -22.50 -24.97
C GLU A 311 -12.24 -23.62 -24.21
N LEU A 312 -12.54 -23.79 -22.93
CA LEU A 312 -12.00 -24.87 -22.09
C LEU A 312 -12.63 -26.25 -22.36
N GLY A 313 -13.62 -26.35 -23.24
CA GLY A 313 -14.33 -27.61 -23.54
C GLY A 313 -15.39 -28.01 -22.50
N PHE A 314 -15.73 -27.12 -21.56
CA PHE A 314 -16.73 -27.34 -20.52
C PHE A 314 -18.13 -26.94 -21.01
N ALA A 315 -18.62 -27.64 -22.05
CA ALA A 315 -19.85 -27.30 -22.76
C ALA A 315 -21.10 -27.27 -21.86
N ASP A 316 -21.24 -28.22 -20.93
CA ASP A 316 -22.39 -28.28 -20.03
C ASP A 316 -22.39 -27.10 -19.06
N GLN A 317 -21.23 -26.76 -18.48
CA GLN A 317 -21.09 -25.59 -17.61
C GLN A 317 -21.31 -24.29 -18.38
N ALA A 318 -20.82 -24.20 -19.61
CA ALA A 318 -21.05 -23.04 -20.48
C ALA A 318 -22.55 -22.84 -20.75
N ARG A 319 -23.29 -23.94 -21.05
CA ARG A 319 -24.74 -23.90 -21.25
C ARG A 319 -25.47 -23.37 -20.01
N ILE A 320 -25.11 -23.85 -18.82
CA ILE A 320 -25.69 -23.36 -17.55
C ILE A 320 -25.47 -21.86 -17.39
N ARG A 321 -24.27 -21.35 -17.69
CA ARG A 321 -23.97 -19.90 -17.58
C ARG A 321 -24.68 -19.06 -18.64
N PHE A 322 -24.86 -19.59 -19.85
CA PHE A 322 -25.65 -18.92 -20.88
C PHE A 322 -27.14 -18.84 -20.53
N GLU A 323 -27.72 -19.92 -20.01
CA GLU A 323 -29.10 -19.93 -19.51
C GLU A 323 -29.27 -18.94 -18.36
N GLN A 324 -28.32 -18.91 -17.42
CA GLN A 324 -28.28 -17.91 -16.35
C GLN A 324 -28.28 -16.48 -16.91
N TYR A 325 -27.48 -16.19 -17.94
CA TYR A 325 -27.46 -14.85 -18.55
C TYR A 325 -28.82 -14.47 -19.14
N LEU A 326 -29.46 -15.39 -19.87
CA LEU A 326 -30.74 -15.10 -20.54
C LEU A 326 -31.89 -14.87 -19.54
N ASP A 327 -31.79 -15.48 -18.35
CA ASP A 327 -32.71 -15.27 -17.23
C ASP A 327 -32.46 -13.94 -16.50
N GLU A 328 -31.20 -13.67 -16.13
CA GLU A 328 -30.84 -12.47 -15.35
C GLU A 328 -30.83 -11.19 -16.20
N TYR A 329 -30.46 -11.29 -17.49
CA TYR A 329 -30.31 -10.19 -18.43
C TYR A 329 -31.13 -10.42 -19.71
N PRO A 330 -32.48 -10.48 -19.63
CA PRO A 330 -33.33 -10.81 -20.76
C PRO A 330 -33.28 -9.77 -21.89
N ALA A 331 -32.85 -8.53 -21.60
CA ALA A 331 -32.59 -7.47 -22.57
C ALA A 331 -31.08 -7.11 -22.66
N GLY A 332 -30.22 -8.03 -22.23
CA GLY A 332 -28.78 -7.83 -22.16
C GLY A 332 -28.12 -7.70 -23.53
N LYS A 333 -26.99 -6.98 -23.57
CA LYS A 333 -26.25 -6.65 -24.80
C LYS A 333 -25.65 -7.85 -25.53
N HIS A 334 -25.56 -9.00 -24.87
CA HIS A 334 -25.00 -10.24 -25.43
C HIS A 334 -26.05 -11.31 -25.75
N ARG A 335 -27.34 -11.03 -25.55
CA ARG A 335 -28.43 -11.99 -25.75
C ARG A 335 -28.35 -12.72 -27.10
N ASP A 336 -28.31 -11.98 -28.20
CA ASP A 336 -28.35 -12.56 -29.55
C ASP A 336 -27.12 -13.44 -29.84
N ASN A 337 -25.95 -13.03 -29.31
CA ASN A 337 -24.72 -13.82 -29.40
C ASN A 337 -24.87 -15.14 -28.67
N ILE A 338 -25.46 -15.12 -27.47
CA ILE A 338 -25.67 -16.30 -26.63
C ILE A 338 -26.63 -17.29 -27.30
N GLU A 339 -27.78 -16.81 -27.80
CA GLU A 339 -28.74 -17.66 -28.50
C GLU A 339 -28.11 -18.36 -29.72
N THR A 340 -27.18 -17.67 -30.40
CA THR A 340 -26.42 -18.24 -31.52
C THR A 340 -25.41 -19.30 -31.05
N LEU A 341 -24.62 -19.00 -30.01
CA LEU A 341 -23.62 -19.92 -29.46
C LEU A 341 -24.25 -21.19 -28.91
N MET A 342 -25.39 -21.10 -28.22
CA MET A 342 -26.10 -22.24 -27.65
C MET A 342 -26.57 -23.27 -28.69
N ARG A 343 -26.88 -22.84 -29.92
CA ARG A 343 -27.27 -23.78 -31.01
C ARG A 343 -26.11 -24.67 -31.47
N ASN A 344 -24.88 -24.23 -31.25
CA ASN A 344 -23.67 -24.93 -31.66
C ASN A 344 -23.01 -25.69 -30.51
N LEU A 345 -23.42 -25.45 -29.27
CA LEU A 345 -22.95 -26.13 -28.06
C LEU A 345 -23.42 -27.59 -28.05
N GLY A 346 -22.51 -28.53 -28.34
CA GLY A 346 -22.76 -29.98 -28.30
C GLY A 346 -22.92 -30.67 -29.66
N ARG A 347 -22.49 -30.03 -30.75
CA ARG A 347 -22.17 -30.69 -32.03
C ARG A 347 -20.67 -30.97 -32.11
#